data_AF-A0A7X8YUZ9-F1
#
_entry.id   AF-A0A7X8YUZ9-F1
#
_cell.length_a   1.000
_cell.length_b   1.000
_cell.length_c   1.000
_cell.angle_alpha   90.00
_cell.angle_beta   90.00
_cell.angle_gamma   90.00
#
_symmetry.space_group_name_H-M   'P 1'
#
loop_
_entity.id
_entity.type
_entity.pdbx_description
1 polymer ?
#
loop_
_entity_poly.entity_id
_entity_poly.type
_entity_poly.pdbx_seq_one_letter_code
_entity_poly.pdbx_strand_id
1 'polypeptide(L)'
;MKNIFRTVPVLKGVLCALSGVLLGAGGYAFFYAEGTSYLSDDPRACVNCHIMREQFDSWQKSSHRAVAGCGDCHLPADFANKWRVKAENGYHHSVAFTLQDFHEPIRIKPGNARVLNERCFGCHRDFVHAIALRRAGDEDDLYCVRCHAGAGHGQGS
;
A
#
# COMPACT_ATOMS: atom_id res chain seq x y z
N MET A 1 -44.26 21.85 -24.96
CA MET A 1 -42.96 22.42 -25.44
C MET A 1 -42.37 23.47 -24.49
N LYS A 2 -43.14 24.41 -23.91
CA LYS A 2 -42.63 25.44 -22.96
C LYS A 2 -41.92 24.89 -21.71
N ASN A 3 -42.37 23.75 -21.19
CA ASN A 3 -41.78 23.14 -19.99
C ASN A 3 -40.36 22.61 -20.22
N ILE A 4 -40.04 22.18 -21.44
CA ILE A 4 -38.73 21.63 -21.80
C ILE A 4 -37.65 22.71 -21.84
N PHE A 5 -37.99 23.94 -22.27
CA PHE A 5 -37.05 25.06 -22.30
C PHE A 5 -36.75 25.62 -20.91
N ARG A 6 -37.65 25.44 -19.93
CA ARG A 6 -37.47 25.93 -18.55
C ARG A 6 -36.75 24.91 -17.66
N THR A 7 -36.87 23.62 -17.94
CA THR A 7 -36.21 22.55 -17.16
C THR A 7 -34.74 22.35 -17.53
N VAL A 8 -34.34 22.55 -18.80
CA VAL A 8 -32.94 22.44 -19.24
C VAL A 8 -31.97 23.37 -18.49
N PRO A 9 -32.22 24.68 -18.31
CA PRO A 9 -31.31 25.56 -17.58
C PRO A 9 -31.26 25.25 -16.07
N VAL A 10 -32.37 24.83 -15.47
CA VAL A 10 -32.43 24.40 -14.06
C VAL A 10 -31.61 23.13 -13.86
N LEU A 11 -31.76 22.14 -14.74
CA LEU A 11 -30.99 20.89 -14.70
C LEU A 11 -29.49 21.16 -14.86
N LYS A 12 -29.10 22.05 -15.77
CA LYS A 12 -27.70 22.49 -15.94
C LYS A 12 -27.16 23.16 -14.66
N GLY A 13 -27.93 24.06 -14.05
CA GLY A 13 -27.55 24.72 -12.80
C GLY A 13 -27.35 23.72 -11.66
N VAL A 14 -28.25 22.75 -11.51
CA VAL A 14 -28.15 21.68 -10.51
C VAL A 14 -26.92 20.81 -10.75
N LEU A 15 -26.68 20.39 -12.00
CA LEU A 15 -25.48 19.60 -12.35
C LEU A 15 -24.19 20.36 -12.03
N CYS A 16 -24.09 21.64 -12.40
CA CYS A 16 -22.92 22.46 -12.08
C CYS A 16 -22.70 22.60 -10.57
N ALA A 17 -23.78 22.82 -9.80
CA ALA A 17 -23.69 22.91 -8.35
C ALA A 17 -23.22 21.59 -7.72
N LEU A 18 -23.80 20.46 -8.14
CA LEU A 18 -23.40 19.13 -7.65
C LEU A 18 -21.95 18.80 -8.01
N SER A 19 -21.53 19.06 -9.24
CA SER A 19 -20.13 18.87 -9.65
C SER A 19 -19.18 19.77 -8.86
N GLY A 20 -19.55 21.04 -8.61
CA GLY A 20 -18.76 21.96 -7.79
C GLY A 20 -18.60 21.48 -6.35
N VAL A 21 -19.68 21.01 -5.73
CA VAL A 21 -19.64 20.43 -4.38
C VAL A 21 -18.79 19.16 -4.34
N LEU A 22 -18.95 18.27 -5.32
CA LEU A 22 -18.18 17.02 -5.40
C LEU A 22 -16.67 17.28 -5.60
N LEU A 23 -16.31 18.18 -6.52
CA LEU A 23 -14.91 18.53 -6.77
C LEU A 23 -14.30 19.30 -5.60
N GLY A 24 -15.05 20.21 -4.98
CA GLY A 24 -14.60 20.96 -3.80
C GLY A 24 -14.37 20.06 -2.60
N ALA A 25 -15.35 19.22 -2.26
CA ALA A 25 -15.25 18.28 -1.14
C ALA A 25 -14.18 17.20 -1.41
N GLY A 26 -14.17 16.62 -2.61
CA GLY A 26 -13.18 15.62 -3.01
C GLY A 26 -11.76 16.18 -3.04
N GLY A 27 -11.57 17.37 -3.58
CA GLY A 27 -10.27 18.06 -3.60
C GLY A 27 -9.79 18.42 -2.20
N TYR A 28 -10.67 18.92 -1.33
CA TYR A 28 -10.33 19.19 0.06
C TYR A 28 -9.96 17.90 0.81
N ALA A 29 -10.74 16.83 0.66
CA ALA A 29 -10.46 15.53 1.28
C ALA A 29 -9.11 14.97 0.81
N PHE A 30 -8.84 15.03 -0.50
CA PHE A 30 -7.56 14.60 -1.07
C PHE A 30 -6.38 15.40 -0.53
N PHE A 31 -6.52 16.72 -0.41
CA PHE A 31 -5.49 17.58 0.15
C PHE A 31 -5.26 17.29 1.64
N TYR A 32 -6.33 17.24 2.43
CA TYR A 32 -6.27 17.00 3.87
C TYR A 32 -5.71 15.62 4.21
N ALA A 33 -6.00 14.60 3.39
CA ALA A 33 -5.47 13.24 3.54
C ALA A 33 -4.06 13.05 2.95
N GLU A 34 -3.38 14.14 2.58
CA GLU A 34 -2.05 14.12 1.94
C GLU A 34 -1.99 13.23 0.70
N GLY A 35 -3.01 13.27 -0.16
CA GLY A 35 -3.19 12.32 -1.28
C GLY A 35 -1.99 12.20 -2.23
N THR A 36 -1.19 13.25 -2.41
CA THR A 36 0.02 13.22 -3.25
C THR A 36 1.17 12.44 -2.61
N SER A 37 1.23 12.33 -1.28
CA SER A 37 2.27 11.58 -0.56
C SER A 37 2.30 10.10 -0.96
N TYR A 38 1.13 9.52 -1.28
CA TYR A 38 1.00 8.14 -1.74
C TYR A 38 1.64 7.88 -3.12
N LEU A 39 1.96 8.93 -3.88
CA LEU A 39 2.72 8.84 -5.13
C LEU A 39 4.24 8.83 -4.90
N SER A 40 4.69 8.90 -3.65
CA SER A 40 6.11 8.85 -3.29
C SER A 40 6.45 7.52 -2.62
N ASP A 41 7.75 7.25 -2.43
CA ASP A 41 8.25 6.12 -1.65
C ASP A 41 8.64 6.50 -0.22
N ASP A 42 8.28 7.71 0.24
CA ASP A 42 8.55 8.16 1.61
C ASP A 42 7.80 7.26 2.62
N PRO A 43 8.50 6.54 3.51
CA PRO A 43 7.89 5.71 4.54
C PRO A 43 6.88 6.46 5.42
N ARG A 44 7.02 7.78 5.57
CA ARG A 44 6.09 8.61 6.36
C ARG A 44 4.68 8.63 5.77
N ALA A 45 4.52 8.44 4.46
CA ALA A 45 3.20 8.35 3.85
C ALA A 45 2.39 7.15 4.37
N CYS A 46 3.04 6.10 4.87
CA CYS A 46 2.35 4.93 5.43
C CYS A 46 1.62 5.26 6.74
N VAL A 47 2.09 6.23 7.52
CA VAL A 47 1.48 6.62 8.80
C VAL A 47 0.47 7.77 8.69
N ASN A 48 0.10 8.15 7.47
CA ASN A 48 -1.08 8.97 7.22
C ASN A 48 -2.37 8.26 7.68
N CYS A 49 -2.32 6.92 7.76
CA CYS A 49 -3.31 6.11 8.45
C CYS A 49 -2.79 5.66 9.83
N HIS A 50 -3.57 5.88 10.89
CA HIS A 50 -3.19 5.50 12.25
C HIS A 50 -2.96 3.99 12.43
N ILE A 51 -3.65 3.16 11.63
CA ILE A 51 -3.58 1.70 11.68
C ILE A 51 -2.18 1.15 11.31
N MET A 52 -1.33 1.96 10.68
CA MET A 52 0.04 1.61 10.30
C MET A 52 1.10 2.07 11.31
N ARG A 53 0.71 2.73 12.41
CA ARG A 53 1.67 3.32 13.37
C ARG A 53 2.55 2.28 14.04
N GLU A 54 1.99 1.16 14.48
CA GLU A 54 2.75 0.11 15.17
C GLU A 54 3.84 -0.47 14.26
N GLN A 55 3.49 -0.72 13.01
CA GLN A 55 4.31 -1.29 11.96
C GLN A 55 5.43 -0.32 11.61
N PHE A 56 5.13 0.97 11.49
CA PHE A 56 6.11 2.04 11.26
C PHE A 56 7.05 2.23 12.45
N ASP A 57 6.52 2.29 13.67
CA ASP A 57 7.31 2.44 14.90
C ASP A 57 8.24 1.26 15.13
N SER A 58 7.80 0.06 14.76
CA SER A 58 8.65 -1.11 14.78
C SER A 58 9.70 -1.10 13.68
N TRP A 59 9.35 -0.69 12.45
CA TRP A 59 10.31 -0.55 11.36
C TRP A 59 11.41 0.45 11.71
N GLN A 60 11.05 1.57 12.34
CA GLN A 60 11.99 2.58 12.86
C GLN A 60 12.97 2.04 13.91
N LYS A 61 12.69 0.88 14.51
CA LYS A 61 13.60 0.22 15.47
C LYS A 61 14.36 -0.95 14.84
N SER A 62 13.99 -1.34 13.62
CA SER A 62 14.63 -2.44 12.90
C SER A 62 15.98 -2.02 12.31
N SER A 63 16.79 -3.01 11.94
CA SER A 63 18.05 -2.81 11.22
C SER A 63 17.84 -2.28 9.80
N HIS A 64 16.66 -2.47 9.22
CA HIS A 64 16.38 -2.12 7.83
C HIS A 64 16.03 -0.64 7.61
N ARG A 65 15.66 0.10 8.67
CA ARG A 65 15.30 1.53 8.53
C ARG A 65 16.39 2.38 7.86
N ALA A 66 17.64 1.97 8.02
CA ALA A 66 18.80 2.73 7.55
C ALA A 66 19.08 2.49 6.05
N VAL A 67 18.51 1.44 5.46
CA VAL A 67 18.86 0.98 4.10
C VAL A 67 17.64 0.73 3.21
N ALA A 68 16.43 0.64 3.78
CA ALA A 68 15.21 0.27 3.07
C ALA A 68 13.99 0.99 3.65
N GLY A 69 13.19 1.60 2.78
CA GLY A 69 11.85 2.09 3.09
C GLY A 69 10.81 0.97 3.04
N CYS A 70 9.56 1.28 3.40
CA CYS A 70 8.47 0.28 3.40
C CYS A 70 8.28 -0.37 2.02
N GLY A 71 8.32 0.45 0.96
CA GLY A 71 8.17 -0.01 -0.42
C GLY A 71 9.30 -0.94 -0.88
N ASP A 72 10.50 -0.81 -0.32
CA ASP A 72 11.64 -1.65 -0.70
C ASP A 72 11.47 -3.10 -0.23
N CYS A 73 10.60 -3.35 0.75
CA CYS A 73 10.21 -4.69 1.16
C CYS A 73 8.84 -5.09 0.60
N HIS A 74 7.88 -4.18 0.56
CA HIS A 74 6.48 -4.52 0.25
C HIS A 74 6.07 -4.34 -1.22
N LEU A 75 6.95 -3.82 -2.07
CA LEU A 75 6.68 -3.64 -3.50
C LEU A 75 7.73 -4.32 -4.38
N PRO A 76 7.36 -4.74 -5.60
CA PRO A 76 8.31 -5.25 -6.59
C PRO A 76 9.44 -4.26 -6.93
N ALA A 77 10.56 -4.80 -7.42
CA ALA A 77 11.71 -4.02 -7.84
C ALA A 77 11.46 -3.24 -9.14
N ASP A 78 10.79 -3.87 -10.09
CA ASP A 78 10.61 -3.33 -11.42
C ASP A 78 9.53 -2.25 -11.41
N PHE A 79 9.77 -1.20 -12.20
CA PHE A 79 8.92 0.00 -12.17
C PHE A 79 7.45 -0.31 -12.48
N ALA A 80 7.19 -1.09 -13.53
CA ALA A 80 5.82 -1.35 -13.98
C ALA A 80 5.02 -2.15 -12.95
N ASN A 81 5.56 -3.26 -12.45
CA ASN A 81 4.87 -4.07 -11.44
C ASN A 81 4.82 -3.35 -10.10
N LYS A 82 5.84 -2.57 -9.73
CA LYS A 82 5.82 -1.72 -8.53
C LYS A 82 4.57 -0.85 -8.52
N TRP A 83 4.34 -0.08 -9.59
CA TRP A 83 3.19 0.82 -9.66
C TRP A 83 1.85 0.08 -9.76
N ARG A 84 1.81 -1.05 -10.46
CA ARG A 84 0.61 -1.90 -10.50
C ARG A 84 0.24 -2.43 -9.11
N VAL A 85 1.19 -3.07 -8.42
CA VAL A 85 0.98 -3.63 -7.07
C VAL A 85 0.71 -2.53 -6.05
N LYS A 86 1.36 -1.37 -6.18
CA LYS A 86 1.11 -0.20 -5.32
C LYS A 86 -0.33 0.32 -5.47
N ALA A 87 -0.83 0.43 -6.71
CA ALA A 87 -2.20 0.84 -6.98
C ALA A 87 -3.22 -0.19 -6.47
N GLU A 88 -2.97 -1.48 -6.71
CA GLU A 88 -3.81 -2.59 -6.24
C GLU A 88 -3.88 -2.61 -4.70
N ASN A 89 -2.73 -2.55 -4.03
CA ASN A 89 -2.65 -2.47 -2.57
C ASN A 89 -3.33 -1.20 -2.03
N GLY A 90 -3.11 -0.04 -2.67
CA GLY A 90 -3.76 1.21 -2.29
C GLY A 90 -5.29 1.12 -2.37
N TYR A 91 -5.83 0.52 -3.43
CA TYR A 91 -7.27 0.28 -3.58
C TYR A 91 -7.79 -0.66 -2.49
N HIS A 92 -7.13 -1.80 -2.29
CA HIS A 92 -7.56 -2.76 -1.26
C HIS A 92 -7.50 -2.19 0.16
N HIS A 93 -6.45 -1.44 0.50
CA HIS A 93 -6.35 -0.76 1.79
C HIS A 93 -7.44 0.30 1.95
N SER A 94 -7.69 1.10 0.92
CA SER A 94 -8.73 2.14 0.95
C SER A 94 -10.10 1.53 1.21
N VAL A 95 -10.46 0.46 0.50
CA VAL A 95 -11.74 -0.23 0.69
C VAL A 95 -11.81 -0.90 2.06
N ALA A 96 -10.81 -1.70 2.43
CA ALA A 96 -10.81 -2.44 3.69
C ALA A 96 -10.86 -1.51 4.91
N PHE A 97 -10.09 -0.42 4.92
CA PHE A 97 -10.07 0.50 6.05
C PHE A 97 -11.25 1.48 6.05
N THR A 98 -11.87 1.78 4.91
CA THR A 98 -13.11 2.56 4.89
C THR A 98 -14.29 1.74 5.40
N LEU A 99 -14.37 0.48 4.97
CA LEU A 99 -15.47 -0.42 5.35
C LEU A 99 -15.21 -1.19 6.65
N GLN A 100 -14.00 -1.07 7.22
CA GLN A 100 -13.54 -1.83 8.38
C GLN A 100 -13.65 -3.37 8.15
N ASP A 101 -13.46 -3.80 6.91
CA ASP A 101 -13.54 -5.20 6.49
C ASP A 101 -12.13 -5.78 6.33
N PHE A 102 -11.50 -6.08 7.46
CA PHE A 102 -10.19 -6.71 7.52
C PHE A 102 -10.01 -7.53 8.80
N HIS A 103 -9.04 -8.44 8.77
CA HIS A 103 -8.70 -9.26 9.93
C HIS A 103 -7.71 -8.52 10.83
N GLU A 104 -7.93 -8.62 12.14
CA GLU A 104 -6.99 -8.17 13.17
C GLU A 104 -6.36 -9.36 13.92
N PRO A 105 -5.03 -9.38 14.11
CA PRO A 105 -4.05 -8.37 13.65
C PRO A 105 -3.89 -8.39 12.11
N ILE A 106 -3.62 -7.22 11.51
CA ILE A 106 -3.42 -7.09 10.05
C ILE A 106 -2.41 -8.12 9.54
N ARG A 107 -2.83 -8.95 8.58
CA ARG A 107 -1.96 -9.96 7.93
C ARG A 107 -1.67 -9.62 6.48
N ILE A 108 -0.43 -9.88 6.09
CA ILE A 108 0.00 -9.79 4.69
C ILE A 108 -0.69 -10.87 3.84
N LYS A 109 -1.21 -10.49 2.67
CA LYS A 109 -1.79 -11.44 1.72
C LYS A 109 -0.70 -12.31 1.05
N PRO A 110 -1.00 -13.54 0.60
CA PRO A 110 0.00 -14.44 0.00
C PRO A 110 0.80 -13.84 -1.16
N GLY A 111 0.15 -13.03 -2.02
CA GLY A 111 0.83 -12.32 -3.11
C GLY A 111 1.89 -11.34 -2.62
N ASN A 112 1.52 -10.48 -1.65
CA ASN A 112 2.46 -9.53 -1.04
C ASN A 112 3.55 -10.21 -0.21
N ALA A 113 3.25 -11.36 0.40
CA ALA A 113 4.26 -12.15 1.12
C ALA A 113 5.35 -12.65 0.17
N ARG A 114 4.97 -13.11 -1.04
CA ARG A 114 5.91 -13.56 -2.08
C ARG A 114 6.81 -12.43 -2.54
N VAL A 115 6.21 -11.27 -2.85
CA VAL A 115 6.97 -10.05 -3.18
C VAL A 115 7.98 -9.74 -2.07
N LEU A 116 7.54 -9.71 -0.81
CA LEU A 116 8.41 -9.45 0.32
C LEU A 116 9.60 -10.42 0.39
N ASN A 117 9.35 -11.70 0.17
CA ASN A 117 10.40 -12.71 0.17
C ASN A 117 11.39 -12.52 -1.00
N GLU A 118 10.90 -12.22 -2.20
CA GLU A 118 11.74 -11.90 -3.36
C GLU A 118 12.60 -10.67 -3.12
N ARG A 119 12.08 -9.67 -2.38
CA ARG A 119 12.84 -8.48 -1.98
C ARG A 119 13.95 -8.81 -0.98
N CYS A 120 13.73 -9.73 -0.05
CA CYS A 120 14.81 -10.26 0.80
C CYS A 120 15.94 -10.85 -0.06
N PHE A 121 15.61 -11.71 -1.03
CA PHE A 121 16.59 -12.29 -1.96
C PHE A 121 17.27 -11.24 -2.85
N GLY A 122 16.57 -10.16 -3.20
CA GLY A 122 17.11 -9.07 -4.00
C GLY A 122 18.33 -8.41 -3.35
N CYS A 123 18.25 -8.10 -2.06
CA CYS A 123 19.33 -7.44 -1.32
C CYS A 123 20.31 -8.43 -0.68
N HIS A 124 19.86 -9.61 -0.24
CA HIS A 124 20.70 -10.58 0.46
C HIS A 124 21.28 -11.68 -0.44
N ARG A 125 21.12 -11.56 -1.77
CA ARG A 125 21.49 -12.58 -2.77
C ARG A 125 22.82 -13.26 -2.48
N ASP A 126 23.86 -12.48 -2.22
CA ASP A 126 25.23 -12.98 -2.05
C ASP A 126 25.38 -13.86 -0.82
N PHE A 127 24.58 -13.63 0.23
CA PHE A 127 24.59 -14.42 1.45
C PHE A 127 23.73 -15.69 1.36
N VAL A 128 22.66 -15.64 0.57
CA VAL A 128 21.64 -16.70 0.52
C VAL A 128 21.64 -17.48 -0.79
N HIS A 129 22.64 -17.29 -1.65
CA HIS A 129 22.71 -17.90 -2.98
C HIS A 129 22.55 -19.43 -2.94
N ALA A 130 23.20 -20.10 -1.98
CA ALA A 130 23.09 -21.54 -1.79
C ALA A 130 21.68 -22.00 -1.36
N ILE A 131 20.93 -21.15 -0.65
CA ILE A 131 19.53 -21.40 -0.26
C ILE A 131 18.61 -21.17 -1.47
N ALA A 132 18.88 -20.14 -2.27
CA ALA A 132 18.10 -19.83 -3.46
C ALA A 132 18.17 -20.95 -4.52
N LEU A 133 19.30 -21.65 -4.65
CA LEU A 133 19.44 -22.81 -5.55
C LEU A 133 18.56 -24.00 -5.13
N ARG A 134 18.27 -24.18 -3.82
CA ARG A 134 17.35 -25.21 -3.34
C ARG A 134 15.88 -24.91 -3.62
N ARG A 135 15.51 -23.64 -3.81
CA ARG A 135 14.15 -23.20 -4.17
C ARG A 135 13.76 -23.60 -5.59
N ALA A 136 14.72 -23.84 -6.49
CA ALA A 136 14.47 -24.16 -7.90
C ALA A 136 13.85 -25.57 -8.13
N GLY A 137 13.33 -26.23 -7.11
CA GLY A 137 12.73 -27.55 -7.22
C GLY A 137 11.93 -28.06 -6.02
N ASP A 138 11.51 -27.20 -5.08
CA ASP A 138 10.77 -27.64 -3.88
C ASP A 138 9.44 -26.87 -3.74
N GLU A 139 8.36 -27.54 -3.34
CA GLU A 139 7.01 -26.96 -3.24
C GLU A 139 6.79 -26.14 -1.95
N ASP A 140 7.69 -26.26 -0.97
CA ASP A 140 7.69 -25.46 0.25
C ASP A 140 8.58 -24.23 0.10
N ASP A 141 7.98 -23.14 -0.39
CA ASP A 141 8.64 -21.83 -0.48
C ASP A 141 9.12 -21.38 0.91
N LEU A 142 10.44 -21.42 1.13
CA LEU A 142 11.07 -20.85 2.33
C LEU A 142 10.86 -19.33 2.36
N TYR A 143 10.22 -18.85 3.43
CA TYR A 143 10.02 -17.43 3.71
C TYR A 143 11.02 -16.95 4.76
N CYS A 144 11.86 -15.96 4.43
CA CYS A 144 12.91 -15.45 5.32
C CYS A 144 12.34 -15.02 6.69
N VAL A 145 11.18 -14.36 6.69
CA VAL A 145 10.53 -13.83 7.89
C VAL A 145 9.92 -14.90 8.80
N ARG A 146 9.83 -16.18 8.39
CA ARG A 146 9.43 -17.26 9.30
C ARG A 146 10.44 -17.42 10.45
N CYS A 147 11.73 -17.24 10.17
CA CYS A 147 12.79 -17.27 11.17
C CYS A 147 13.25 -15.85 11.56
N HIS A 148 13.24 -14.91 10.61
CA HIS A 148 13.66 -13.53 10.83
C HIS A 148 12.47 -12.59 11.07
N ALA A 149 11.60 -12.93 12.03
CA ALA A 149 10.36 -12.20 12.28
C ALA A 149 10.59 -10.71 12.56
N GLY A 150 11.68 -10.35 13.27
CA GLY A 150 12.02 -8.96 13.60
C GLY A 150 12.66 -8.13 12.47
N ALA A 151 12.74 -8.65 11.25
CA ALA A 151 13.43 -7.95 10.16
C ALA A 151 12.71 -6.65 9.72
N GLY A 152 11.38 -6.66 9.66
CA GLY A 152 10.58 -5.51 9.23
C GLY A 152 9.76 -4.90 10.38
N HIS A 153 9.02 -5.74 11.08
CA HIS A 153 8.15 -5.37 12.19
C HIS A 153 8.41 -6.34 13.36
N GLY A 154 8.19 -5.93 14.60
CA GLY A 154 8.61 -6.64 15.80
C GLY A 154 7.90 -7.99 15.93
N GLN A 155 8.32 -8.77 16.91
CA GLN A 155 7.68 -10.06 17.20
C GLN A 155 6.29 -9.81 17.79
N GLY A 156 5.24 -9.68 16.95
CA GLY A 156 3.88 -9.41 17.40
C GLY A 156 2.89 -8.86 16.36
N SER A 157 3.38 -8.31 15.24
CA SER A 157 2.54 -7.77 14.14
C SER A 157 2.24 -8.82 13.07
#